data_AF-A0A1V4LKS4-F1
#
_entry.id   AF-A0A1V4LKS4-F1
#
_cell.length_a   1.000
_cell.length_b   1.000
_cell.length_c   1.000
_cell.angle_alpha   90.00
_cell.angle_beta   90.00
_cell.angle_gamma   90.00
#
_symmetry.space_group_name_H-M   'P 1'
#
loop_
_entity.id
_entity.type
_entity.pdbx_description
1 polymer ?
#
loop_
_entity_poly.entity_id
_entity_poly.type
_entity_poly.pdbx_seq_one_letter_code
_entity_poly.pdbx_strand_id
1 'polypeptide(L)'
;MKIDFGKVERYIEDRGFGFVSHTFAGSFSKEVFFHIKSAKRTHPKLAQALNTYNSLEPLYFWYEFEISEKGQQVLAILDPTKICQNYPDNTSIFIEAIEKSWVNAELSLPESIRIATIDLLSLDETRKLEARRNILEEEKKKKNEELRRAEASRLQEIIDQMKAIEKAEEKEFRQLVAELSVLGFTQSKQVSAYIVRQKLGSKYQHISGVLQMKMEGDVWNFKGGFPPRIYARLCHELGLGNQGSRARPLSFTAYKDINGH
;
A
#
# COMPACT_ATOMS: atom_id res chain seq x y z
N MET A 1 -28.21 -9.53 -21.53
CA MET A 1 -27.30 -9.47 -22.68
C MET A 1 -27.22 -10.87 -23.28
N LYS A 2 -27.46 -11.04 -24.58
CA LYS A 2 -27.36 -12.37 -25.24
C LYS A 2 -26.06 -12.55 -26.00
N ILE A 3 -25.33 -11.46 -26.24
CA ILE A 3 -24.02 -11.48 -26.88
C ILE A 3 -22.96 -11.02 -25.89
N ASP A 4 -21.72 -11.46 -26.06
CA ASP A 4 -20.56 -10.98 -25.31
C ASP A 4 -19.28 -11.16 -26.14
N PHE A 5 -18.18 -10.62 -25.62
CA PHE A 5 -16.83 -10.81 -26.11
C PHE A 5 -16.03 -11.59 -25.08
N GLY A 6 -15.09 -12.43 -25.54
CA GLY A 6 -14.31 -13.21 -24.61
C GLY A 6 -13.03 -13.77 -25.16
N LYS A 7 -12.15 -14.12 -24.22
CA LYS A 7 -10.91 -14.82 -24.48
C LYS A 7 -11.15 -16.32 -24.40
N VAL A 8 -10.59 -17.08 -25.33
CA VAL A 8 -10.53 -18.54 -25.21
C VAL A 8 -9.60 -18.87 -24.04
N GLU A 9 -10.17 -19.46 -22.99
CA GLU A 9 -9.42 -19.86 -21.80
C GLU A 9 -8.79 -21.25 -21.97
N ARG A 10 -9.49 -22.13 -22.69
CA ARG A 10 -9.00 -23.47 -23.02
C ARG A 10 -9.71 -24.04 -24.24
N TYR A 11 -8.99 -24.86 -24.98
CA TYR A 11 -9.50 -25.61 -26.12
C TYR A 11 -8.95 -27.03 -26.09
N ILE A 12 -9.84 -28.01 -26.27
CA ILE A 12 -9.56 -29.45 -26.23
C ILE A 12 -9.75 -29.96 -27.67
N GLU A 13 -8.64 -29.99 -28.42
CA GLU A 13 -8.62 -30.24 -29.87
C GLU A 13 -9.21 -31.61 -30.24
N ASP A 14 -8.82 -32.66 -29.51
CA ASP A 14 -9.25 -34.05 -29.73
C ASP A 14 -10.79 -34.21 -29.64
N ARG A 15 -11.44 -33.36 -28.83
CA ARG A 15 -12.90 -33.37 -28.64
C ARG A 15 -13.61 -32.23 -29.35
N GLY A 16 -12.87 -31.28 -29.91
CA GLY A 16 -13.42 -30.17 -30.67
C GLY A 16 -14.25 -29.18 -29.84
N PHE A 17 -13.97 -28.98 -28.56
CA PHE A 17 -14.68 -28.01 -27.73
C PHE A 17 -13.74 -27.21 -26.83
N GLY A 18 -14.22 -26.08 -26.33
CA GLY A 18 -13.47 -25.23 -25.43
C GLY A 18 -14.36 -24.35 -24.56
N PHE A 19 -13.72 -23.42 -23.87
CA PHE A 19 -14.37 -22.45 -23.00
C PHE A 19 -13.86 -21.04 -23.29
N VAL A 20 -14.78 -20.09 -23.35
CA VAL A 20 -14.51 -18.67 -23.57
C VAL A 20 -14.99 -17.87 -22.38
N SER A 21 -14.24 -16.86 -21.95
CA SER A 21 -14.60 -16.01 -20.81
C SER A 21 -15.64 -14.95 -21.17
N HIS A 22 -16.22 -14.34 -20.14
CA HIS A 22 -17.03 -13.12 -20.27
C HIS A 22 -16.15 -11.88 -20.09
N THR A 23 -16.22 -10.93 -21.03
CA THR A 23 -15.54 -9.63 -20.89
C THR A 23 -16.49 -8.58 -20.30
N PHE A 24 -17.73 -8.54 -20.79
CA PHE A 24 -18.68 -7.49 -20.40
C PHE A 24 -19.84 -8.02 -19.56
N ALA A 25 -20.24 -9.28 -19.72
CA ALA A 25 -21.31 -9.83 -18.91
C ALA A 25 -20.83 -10.03 -17.46
N GLY A 26 -21.53 -9.42 -16.49
CA GLY A 26 -21.34 -9.66 -15.05
C GLY A 26 -21.88 -11.02 -14.60
N SER A 27 -21.65 -12.09 -15.37
CA SER A 27 -22.15 -13.44 -15.09
C SER A 27 -21.40 -14.07 -13.90
N PHE A 28 -22.11 -14.90 -13.13
CA PHE A 28 -21.51 -15.71 -12.05
C PHE A 28 -20.64 -16.85 -12.60
N SER A 29 -20.97 -17.35 -13.79
CA SER A 29 -20.10 -18.29 -14.50
C SER A 29 -18.98 -17.52 -15.17
N LYS A 30 -17.73 -17.94 -14.95
CA LYS A 30 -16.55 -17.30 -15.56
C LYS A 30 -16.33 -17.71 -17.01
N GLU A 31 -16.95 -18.81 -17.44
CA GLU A 31 -16.69 -19.46 -18.73
C GLU A 31 -18.00 -19.90 -19.41
N VAL A 32 -17.99 -19.82 -20.74
CA VAL A 32 -19.05 -20.26 -21.64
C VAL A 32 -18.51 -21.40 -22.50
N PHE A 33 -19.23 -22.52 -22.55
CA PHE A 33 -18.86 -23.67 -23.36
C PHE A 33 -19.06 -23.35 -24.85
N PHE A 34 -18.12 -23.76 -25.71
CA PHE A 34 -18.31 -23.71 -27.17
C PHE A 34 -17.81 -24.98 -27.85
N HIS A 35 -18.46 -25.35 -28.95
CA HIS A 35 -18.01 -26.44 -29.82
C HIS A 35 -17.47 -25.87 -31.14
N ILE A 36 -16.38 -26.43 -31.67
CA ILE A 36 -15.71 -25.95 -32.90
C ILE A 36 -16.63 -25.95 -34.12
N LYS A 37 -17.71 -26.74 -34.10
CA LYS A 37 -18.76 -26.75 -35.14
C LYS A 37 -19.35 -25.35 -35.35
N SER A 38 -19.52 -24.57 -34.28
CA SER A 38 -20.02 -23.19 -34.35
C SER A 38 -19.04 -22.27 -35.09
N ALA A 39 -17.72 -22.53 -34.99
CA ALA A 39 -16.67 -21.78 -35.68
C ALA A 39 -16.46 -22.24 -37.14
N LYS A 40 -16.39 -23.55 -37.41
CA LYS A 40 -16.08 -24.09 -38.76
C LYS A 40 -17.06 -23.61 -39.84
N ARG A 41 -18.33 -23.40 -39.47
CA ARG A 41 -19.38 -23.01 -40.42
C ARG A 41 -19.30 -21.54 -40.83
N THR A 42 -18.93 -20.65 -39.91
CA THR A 42 -19.07 -19.20 -40.11
C THR A 42 -17.73 -18.45 -40.06
N HIS A 43 -16.72 -19.01 -39.40
CA HIS A 43 -15.41 -18.39 -39.14
C HIS A 43 -14.27 -19.41 -39.32
N PRO A 44 -13.99 -19.86 -40.57
CA PRO A 44 -13.00 -20.91 -40.83
C PRO A 44 -11.59 -20.54 -40.37
N LYS A 45 -11.21 -19.25 -40.41
CA LYS A 45 -9.93 -18.76 -39.88
C LYS A 45 -9.81 -18.95 -38.37
N LEU A 46 -10.87 -18.65 -37.62
CA LEU A 46 -10.92 -18.90 -36.17
C LEU A 46 -10.85 -20.40 -35.87
N ALA A 47 -11.55 -21.23 -36.64
CA ALA A 47 -11.47 -22.68 -36.50
C ALA A 47 -10.06 -23.22 -36.77
N GLN A 48 -9.34 -22.66 -37.75
CA GLN A 48 -7.95 -22.99 -38.01
C GLN A 48 -7.04 -22.57 -36.84
N ALA A 49 -7.21 -21.35 -36.34
CA ALA A 49 -6.44 -20.84 -35.20
C ALA A 49 -6.69 -21.65 -33.92
N LEU A 50 -7.91 -22.17 -33.73
CA LEU A 50 -8.24 -23.07 -32.62
C LEU A 50 -7.48 -24.40 -32.69
N ASN A 51 -7.27 -24.97 -33.89
CA ASN A 51 -6.50 -26.22 -34.03
C ASN A 51 -5.02 -26.04 -33.68
N THR A 52 -4.48 -24.82 -33.82
CA THR A 52 -3.10 -24.49 -33.42
C THR A 52 -3.05 -23.75 -32.09
N TYR A 53 -4.16 -23.73 -31.34
CA TYR A 53 -4.29 -22.91 -30.15
C TYR A 53 -3.27 -23.32 -29.09
N ASN A 54 -2.56 -22.32 -28.58
CA ASN A 54 -1.74 -22.42 -27.39
C ASN A 54 -2.05 -21.20 -26.51
N SER A 55 -1.84 -21.32 -25.20
CA SER A 55 -2.19 -20.26 -24.25
C SER A 55 -1.30 -19.00 -24.35
N LEU A 56 -0.23 -19.03 -25.15
CA LEU A 56 0.68 -17.88 -25.34
C LEU A 56 0.14 -16.89 -26.36
N GLU A 57 -0.66 -17.37 -27.33
CA GLU A 57 -1.36 -16.55 -28.31
C GLU A 57 -2.87 -16.58 -28.02
N PRO A 58 -3.36 -15.68 -27.16
CA PRO A 58 -4.75 -15.70 -26.75
C PRO A 58 -5.66 -15.39 -27.94
N LEU A 59 -6.69 -16.22 -28.11
CA LEU A 59 -7.73 -16.02 -29.11
C LEU A 59 -8.93 -15.35 -28.47
N TYR A 60 -9.57 -14.47 -29.23
CA TYR A 60 -10.76 -13.76 -28.81
C TYR A 60 -11.82 -13.81 -29.89
N PHE A 61 -13.09 -13.82 -29.49
CA PHE A 61 -14.19 -13.68 -30.44
C PHE A 61 -15.45 -13.16 -29.75
N TRP A 62 -16.31 -12.57 -30.57
CA TRP A 62 -17.67 -12.22 -30.20
C TRP A 62 -18.60 -13.41 -30.38
N TYR A 63 -19.53 -13.59 -29.45
CA TYR A 63 -20.44 -14.71 -29.47
C TYR A 63 -21.82 -14.36 -28.93
N GLU A 64 -22.82 -15.06 -29.42
CA GLU A 64 -24.14 -15.18 -28.78
C GLU A 64 -24.15 -16.41 -27.89
N PHE A 65 -24.75 -16.32 -26.70
CA PHE A 65 -24.84 -17.42 -25.75
C PHE A 65 -26.24 -17.54 -25.13
N GLU A 66 -26.54 -18.73 -24.65
CA GLU A 66 -27.73 -19.02 -23.86
C GLU A 66 -27.36 -19.74 -22.56
N ILE A 67 -28.30 -19.75 -21.61
CA ILE A 67 -28.19 -20.49 -20.36
C ILE A 67 -29.06 -21.75 -20.49
N SER A 68 -28.44 -22.91 -20.33
CA SER A 68 -29.12 -24.21 -20.29
C SER A 68 -29.00 -24.84 -18.90
N GLU A 69 -29.66 -25.98 -18.68
CA GLU A 69 -29.50 -26.79 -17.46
C GLU A 69 -28.04 -27.23 -17.19
N LYS A 70 -27.21 -27.28 -18.24
CA LYS A 70 -25.79 -27.66 -18.16
C LYS A 70 -24.85 -26.45 -18.02
N GLY A 71 -25.39 -25.24 -17.90
CA GLY A 71 -24.64 -24.00 -17.88
C GLY A 71 -24.73 -23.24 -19.21
N GLN A 72 -23.82 -22.26 -19.37
CA GLN A 72 -23.81 -21.36 -20.52
C GLN A 72 -23.13 -21.99 -21.73
N GLN A 73 -23.72 -21.83 -22.91
CA GLN A 73 -23.16 -22.30 -24.18
C GLN A 73 -23.25 -21.26 -25.30
N VAL A 74 -22.23 -21.26 -26.16
CA VAL A 74 -22.17 -20.44 -27.37
C VAL A 74 -23.12 -21.00 -28.43
N LEU A 75 -24.06 -20.15 -28.86
CA LEU A 75 -25.00 -20.41 -29.94
C LEU A 75 -24.38 -20.09 -31.31
N ALA A 76 -23.74 -18.93 -31.40
CA ALA A 76 -23.17 -18.43 -32.64
C ALA A 76 -21.93 -17.59 -32.37
N ILE A 77 -20.95 -17.69 -33.26
CA ILE A 77 -19.82 -16.76 -33.33
C ILE A 77 -20.22 -15.61 -34.26
N LEU A 78 -19.93 -14.38 -33.84
CA LEU A 78 -20.38 -13.16 -34.50
C LEU A 78 -19.24 -12.49 -35.26
N ASP A 79 -19.61 -11.86 -36.37
CA ASP A 79 -18.72 -11.01 -37.17
C ASP A 79 -18.61 -9.63 -36.52
N PRO A 80 -17.42 -9.20 -36.07
CA PRO A 80 -17.22 -7.92 -35.39
C PRO A 80 -17.79 -6.73 -36.17
N THR A 81 -17.65 -6.75 -37.50
CA THR A 81 -18.04 -5.64 -38.38
C THR A 81 -19.55 -5.39 -38.42
N LYS A 82 -20.35 -6.38 -37.97
CA LYS A 82 -21.80 -6.33 -38.00
C LYS A 82 -22.42 -6.14 -36.61
N ILE A 83 -21.62 -6.08 -35.54
CA ILE A 83 -22.13 -6.01 -34.17
C ILE A 83 -22.88 -4.71 -33.95
N CYS A 84 -22.30 -3.58 -34.33
CA CYS A 84 -22.92 -2.26 -34.18
C CYS A 84 -24.24 -2.15 -34.95
N GLN A 85 -24.38 -2.88 -36.06
CA GLN A 85 -25.60 -2.88 -36.89
C GLN A 85 -26.68 -3.82 -36.35
N ASN A 86 -26.28 -5.03 -35.96
CA ASN A 86 -27.21 -6.10 -35.59
C ASN A 86 -27.63 -6.02 -34.12
N TYR A 87 -26.83 -5.38 -33.25
CA TYR A 87 -27.04 -5.34 -31.81
C TYR A 87 -26.79 -3.93 -31.23
N PRO A 88 -27.52 -2.90 -31.68
CA PRO A 88 -27.27 -1.50 -31.28
C PRO A 88 -27.40 -1.27 -29.77
N ASP A 89 -28.39 -1.90 -29.13
CA ASP A 89 -28.63 -1.77 -27.68
C ASP A 89 -27.48 -2.36 -26.86
N ASN A 90 -26.96 -3.53 -27.26
CA ASN A 90 -25.82 -4.16 -26.60
C ASN A 90 -24.53 -3.39 -26.86
N THR A 91 -24.35 -2.90 -28.08
CA THR A 91 -23.18 -2.12 -28.49
C THR A 91 -23.01 -0.87 -27.63
N SER A 92 -24.11 -0.16 -27.33
CA SER A 92 -24.05 1.03 -26.47
C SER A 92 -23.54 0.71 -25.06
N ILE A 93 -23.96 -0.42 -24.49
CA ILE A 93 -23.50 -0.90 -23.19
C ILE A 93 -22.02 -1.29 -23.24
N PHE A 94 -21.56 -1.93 -24.32
CA PHE A 94 -20.15 -2.28 -24.50
C PHE A 94 -19.25 -1.06 -24.60
N ILE A 95 -19.65 -0.08 -25.40
CA ILE A 95 -18.91 1.17 -25.56
C ILE A 95 -18.78 1.87 -24.22
N GLU A 96 -19.87 1.99 -23.44
CA GLU A 96 -19.80 2.59 -22.11
C GLU A 96 -18.83 1.83 -21.17
N ALA A 97 -18.83 0.49 -21.20
CA ALA A 97 -17.91 -0.32 -20.40
C ALA A 97 -16.45 -0.18 -20.85
N ILE A 98 -16.21 -0.09 -22.16
CA ILE A 98 -14.90 0.18 -22.76
C ILE A 98 -14.41 1.55 -22.29
N GLU A 99 -15.20 2.60 -22.47
CA GLU A 99 -14.85 3.96 -22.07
C GLU A 99 -14.51 4.04 -20.58
N LYS A 100 -15.35 3.44 -19.71
CA LYS A 100 -15.09 3.34 -18.26
C LYS A 100 -13.76 2.65 -17.95
N SER A 101 -13.43 1.60 -18.70
CA SER A 101 -12.17 0.87 -18.51
C SER A 101 -10.96 1.69 -18.97
N TRP A 102 -11.07 2.43 -20.07
CA TRP A 102 -10.01 3.30 -20.57
C TRP A 102 -9.70 4.46 -19.63
N VAL A 103 -10.73 5.12 -19.09
CA VAL A 103 -10.55 6.24 -18.14
C VAL A 103 -10.11 5.80 -16.74
N ASN A 104 -10.20 4.50 -16.43
CA ASN A 104 -9.69 3.96 -15.19
C ASN A 104 -8.18 3.71 -15.28
N ALA A 105 -7.38 4.74 -14.99
CA ALA A 105 -5.92 4.66 -14.89
C ALA A 105 -5.43 4.01 -13.57
N GLU A 106 -6.34 3.57 -12.69
CA GLU A 106 -5.96 2.83 -11.49
C GLU A 106 -5.56 1.38 -11.79
N LEU A 107 -6.19 0.78 -12.79
CA LEU A 107 -5.96 -0.58 -13.22
C LEU A 107 -5.28 -0.62 -14.58
N SER A 108 -4.50 -1.68 -14.82
CA SER A 108 -4.00 -1.97 -16.17
C SER A 108 -5.18 -2.25 -17.10
N LEU A 109 -5.16 -1.66 -18.30
CA LEU A 109 -6.20 -1.91 -19.29
C LEU A 109 -6.14 -3.37 -19.78
N PRO A 110 -7.21 -4.17 -19.60
CA PRO A 110 -7.21 -5.55 -20.06
C PRO A 110 -7.11 -5.63 -21.58
N GLU A 111 -6.36 -6.62 -22.09
CA GLU A 111 -6.19 -6.80 -23.53
C GLU A 111 -7.53 -7.09 -24.23
N SER A 112 -8.47 -7.78 -23.56
CA SER A 112 -9.82 -8.00 -24.08
C SER A 112 -10.55 -6.68 -24.35
N ILE A 113 -10.39 -5.68 -23.49
CA ILE A 113 -10.95 -4.35 -23.72
C ILE A 113 -10.29 -3.68 -24.92
N ARG A 114 -8.96 -3.79 -25.08
CA ARG A 114 -8.25 -3.21 -26.23
C ARG A 114 -8.72 -3.80 -27.55
N ILE A 115 -8.85 -5.12 -27.64
CA ILE A 115 -9.33 -5.78 -28.85
C ILE A 115 -10.78 -5.41 -29.14
N ALA A 116 -11.67 -5.46 -28.13
CA ALA A 116 -13.06 -5.04 -28.29
C ALA A 116 -13.20 -3.56 -28.68
N THR A 117 -12.28 -2.69 -28.25
CA THR A 117 -12.22 -1.28 -28.67
C THR A 117 -12.00 -1.17 -30.16
N ILE A 118 -11.04 -1.92 -30.71
CA ILE A 118 -10.72 -1.92 -32.15
C ILE A 118 -11.90 -2.45 -32.97
N ASP A 119 -12.61 -3.46 -32.45
CA ASP A 119 -13.75 -4.07 -33.13
C ASP A 119 -14.98 -3.15 -33.20
N LEU A 120 -15.23 -2.37 -32.14
CA LEU A 120 -16.47 -1.59 -32.00
C LEU A 120 -16.33 -0.10 -32.33
N LEU A 121 -15.13 0.47 -32.18
CA LEU A 121 -14.90 1.91 -32.35
C LEU A 121 -14.08 2.20 -33.59
N SER A 122 -14.23 3.42 -34.09
CA SER A 122 -13.36 3.93 -35.14
C SER A 122 -11.93 4.15 -34.64
N LEU A 123 -10.99 4.26 -35.60
CA LEU A 123 -9.60 4.58 -35.30
C LEU A 123 -9.43 5.93 -34.57
N ASP A 124 -10.28 6.91 -34.89
CA ASP A 124 -10.24 8.23 -34.25
C ASP A 124 -10.69 8.17 -32.78
N GLU A 125 -11.80 7.47 -32.51
CA GLU A 125 -12.29 7.24 -31.14
C GLU A 125 -11.29 6.45 -30.31
N THR A 126 -10.69 5.41 -30.89
CA THR A 126 -9.64 4.61 -30.23
C THR A 126 -8.44 5.47 -29.84
N ARG A 127 -7.96 6.32 -30.75
CA ARG A 127 -6.85 7.26 -30.48
C ARG A 127 -7.19 8.28 -29.41
N LYS A 128 -8.44 8.76 -29.37
CA LYS A 128 -8.90 9.68 -28.30
C LYS A 128 -8.86 9.01 -26.93
N LEU A 129 -9.32 7.77 -26.83
CA LEU A 129 -9.28 7.00 -25.58
C LEU A 129 -7.83 6.74 -25.13
N GLU A 130 -6.95 6.38 -26.06
CA GLU A 130 -5.53 6.17 -25.78
C GLU A 130 -4.84 7.45 -25.30
N ALA A 131 -5.03 8.56 -26.01
CA ALA A 131 -4.49 9.85 -25.61
C ALA A 131 -5.00 10.29 -24.23
N ARG A 132 -6.30 10.09 -23.97
CA ARG A 132 -6.90 10.42 -22.67
C ARG A 132 -6.31 9.58 -21.54
N ARG A 133 -6.15 8.27 -21.75
CA ARG A 133 -5.55 7.38 -20.77
C ARG A 133 -4.10 7.74 -20.47
N ASN A 134 -3.31 8.05 -21.50
CA ASN A 134 -1.91 8.45 -21.33
C ASN A 134 -1.78 9.72 -20.46
N ILE A 135 -2.68 10.68 -20.63
CA ILE A 135 -2.73 11.89 -19.78
C ILE A 135 -3.00 11.51 -18.32
N LEU A 136 -4.01 10.66 -18.07
CA LEU A 136 -4.39 10.23 -16.73
C LEU A 136 -3.27 9.44 -16.03
N GLU A 137 -2.58 8.56 -16.76
CA GLU A 137 -1.45 7.80 -16.23
C GLU A 137 -0.27 8.72 -15.85
N GLU A 138 0.01 9.76 -16.65
CA GLU A 138 1.06 10.73 -16.36
C GLU A 138 0.70 11.64 -15.17
N GLU A 139 -0.55 12.09 -15.07
CA GLU A 139 -1.05 12.84 -13.90
C GLU A 139 -0.94 12.02 -12.62
N LYS A 140 -1.33 10.75 -12.66
CA LYS A 140 -1.19 9.81 -11.54
C LYS A 140 0.28 9.62 -11.14
N LYS A 141 1.17 9.46 -12.12
CA LYS A 141 2.60 9.31 -11.87
C LYS A 141 3.18 10.54 -11.17
N LYS A 142 2.83 11.75 -11.62
CA LYS A 142 3.25 13.01 -10.99
C LYS A 142 2.75 13.12 -9.55
N LYS A 143 1.45 12.85 -9.32
CA LYS A 143 0.86 12.89 -7.98
C LYS A 143 1.51 11.90 -7.02
N ASN A 144 1.80 10.68 -7.48
CA ASN A 144 2.47 9.67 -6.65
C ASN A 144 3.92 10.06 -6.32
N GLU A 145 4.63 10.69 -7.26
CA GLU A 145 5.98 11.18 -7.03
C GLU A 145 5.99 12.36 -6.04
N GLU A 146 5.05 13.29 -6.16
CA GLU A 146 4.88 14.38 -5.19
C GLU A 146 4.57 13.87 -3.79
N LEU A 147 3.68 12.86 -3.68
CA LEU A 147 3.36 12.24 -2.39
C LEU A 147 4.60 11.59 -1.76
N ARG A 148 5.36 10.81 -2.54
CA ARG A 148 6.60 10.18 -2.06
C ARG A 148 7.63 11.20 -1.59
N ARG A 149 7.78 12.31 -2.32
CA ARG A 149 8.68 13.39 -1.91
C ARG A 149 8.22 14.06 -0.61
N ALA A 150 6.93 14.34 -0.48
CA ALA A 150 6.37 14.93 0.73
C ALA A 150 6.54 14.00 1.95
N GLU A 151 6.32 12.70 1.79
CA GLU A 151 6.54 11.70 2.83
C GLU A 151 8.02 11.59 3.22
N ALA A 152 8.92 11.56 2.24
CA ALA A 152 10.36 11.53 2.49
C ALA A 152 10.84 12.78 3.24
N SER A 153 10.37 13.98 2.85
CA SER A 153 10.70 15.22 3.55
C SER A 153 10.21 15.22 5.00
N ARG A 154 8.96 14.76 5.25
CA ARG A 154 8.43 14.64 6.62
C ARG A 154 9.25 13.68 7.47
N LEU A 155 9.63 12.53 6.92
CA LEU A 155 10.45 11.56 7.64
C LEU A 155 11.84 12.12 7.95
N GLN A 156 12.43 12.86 7.00
CA GLN A 156 13.71 13.53 7.19
C GLN A 156 13.65 14.58 8.31
N GLU A 157 12.59 15.39 8.35
CA GLU A 157 12.35 16.36 9.43
C GLU A 157 12.26 15.68 10.80
N ILE A 158 11.55 14.56 10.90
CA ILE A 158 11.45 13.77 12.14
C ILE A 158 12.83 13.25 12.56
N ILE A 159 13.60 12.70 11.60
CA ILE A 159 14.96 12.20 11.86
C ILE A 159 15.87 13.33 12.36
N ASP A 160 15.80 14.51 11.74
CA ASP A 160 16.65 15.65 12.11
C ASP A 160 16.25 16.22 13.48
N GLN A 161 14.95 16.25 13.80
CA GLN A 161 14.47 16.60 15.15
C GLN A 161 14.96 15.59 16.20
N MET A 162 14.87 14.28 15.93
CA MET A 162 15.35 13.24 16.84
C MET A 162 16.86 13.36 17.09
N LYS A 163 17.65 13.56 16.02
CA LYS A 163 19.10 13.80 16.13
C LYS A 163 19.42 15.05 16.93
N ALA A 164 18.65 16.13 16.76
CA ALA A 164 18.83 17.35 17.53
C ALA A 164 18.55 17.15 19.02
N ILE A 165 17.51 16.38 19.36
CA ILE A 165 17.19 16.01 20.75
C ILE A 165 18.31 15.14 21.35
N GLU A 166 18.72 14.07 20.65
CA GLU A 166 19.78 13.18 21.13
C GLU A 166 21.10 13.94 21.35
N LYS A 167 21.45 14.84 20.43
CA LYS A 167 22.64 15.69 20.56
C LYS A 167 22.56 16.63 21.77
N ALA A 168 21.36 17.16 22.07
CA ALA A 168 21.15 17.99 23.26
C ALA A 168 21.25 17.17 24.56
N GLU A 169 20.61 16.00 24.60
CA GLU A 169 20.69 15.06 25.74
C GLU A 169 22.14 14.62 26.01
N GLU A 170 22.89 14.24 24.98
CA GLU A 170 24.27 13.81 25.10
C GLU A 170 25.18 14.95 25.59
N LYS A 171 24.94 16.19 25.13
CA LYS A 171 25.68 17.36 25.61
C LYS A 171 25.43 17.61 27.10
N GLU A 172 24.17 17.58 27.53
CA GLU A 172 23.81 17.75 28.95
C GLU A 172 24.37 16.61 29.80
N PHE A 173 24.34 15.37 29.30
CA PHE A 173 24.90 14.22 29.99
C PHE A 173 26.40 14.37 30.24
N ARG A 174 27.17 14.75 29.23
CA ARG A 174 28.62 15.00 29.38
C ARG A 174 28.92 16.11 30.37
N GLN A 175 28.12 17.18 30.36
CA GLN A 175 28.25 18.27 31.33
C GLN A 175 27.97 17.79 32.76
N LEU A 176 26.96 16.95 32.96
CA LEU A 176 26.63 16.34 34.25
C LEU A 176 27.75 15.43 34.74
N VAL A 177 28.29 14.56 33.89
CA VAL A 177 29.42 13.67 34.23
C VAL A 177 30.64 14.51 34.62
N ALA A 178 30.99 15.52 33.83
CA ALA A 178 32.13 16.40 34.11
C ALA A 178 31.97 17.09 35.48
N GLU A 179 30.80 17.67 35.77
CA GLU A 179 30.53 18.32 37.05
C GLU A 179 30.66 17.35 38.23
N LEU A 180 30.09 16.15 38.11
CA LEU A 180 30.08 15.17 39.20
C LEU A 180 31.42 14.45 39.40
N SER A 181 32.22 14.31 38.35
CA SER A 181 33.52 13.63 38.42
C SER A 181 34.50 14.32 39.38
N VAL A 182 34.45 15.65 39.47
CA VAL A 182 35.34 16.45 40.33
C VAL A 182 35.00 16.27 41.82
N LEU A 183 33.80 15.78 42.14
CA LEU A 183 33.33 15.63 43.52
C LEU A 183 33.75 14.31 44.17
N GLY A 184 34.30 13.36 43.40
CA GLY A 184 34.86 12.11 43.92
C GLY A 184 33.83 11.19 44.60
N PHE A 185 32.57 11.20 44.15
CA PHE A 185 31.53 10.32 44.70
C PHE A 185 31.81 8.85 44.40
N THR A 186 31.43 7.97 45.33
CA THR A 186 31.61 6.51 45.22
C THR A 186 30.30 5.73 45.33
N GLN A 187 29.23 6.37 45.84
CA GLN A 187 27.92 5.75 46.02
C GLN A 187 26.83 6.53 45.27
N SER A 188 25.91 5.81 44.62
CA SER A 188 24.79 6.40 43.85
C SER A 188 23.91 7.34 44.68
N LYS A 189 23.74 7.07 45.99
CA LYS A 189 22.99 7.94 46.91
C LYS A 189 23.56 9.36 47.04
N GLN A 190 24.89 9.51 46.92
CA GLN A 190 25.56 10.81 47.00
C GLN A 190 25.21 11.67 45.79
N VAL A 191 25.19 11.04 44.60
CA VAL A 191 24.74 11.67 43.36
C VAL A 191 23.28 12.08 43.45
N SER A 192 22.39 11.20 43.91
CA SER A 192 20.97 11.53 44.10
C SER A 192 20.76 12.70 45.06
N ALA A 193 21.47 12.72 46.19
CA ALA A 193 21.39 13.81 47.16
C ALA A 193 21.91 15.13 46.57
N TYR A 194 23.00 15.08 45.80
CA TYR A 194 23.57 16.27 45.15
C TYR A 194 22.63 16.84 44.08
N ILE A 195 22.04 16.00 43.24
CA ILE A 195 21.05 16.37 42.23
C ILE A 195 19.89 17.17 42.84
N VAL A 196 19.35 16.68 43.97
CA VAL A 196 18.24 17.34 44.68
C VAL A 196 18.71 18.64 45.29
N ARG A 197 19.84 18.63 46.01
CA ARG A 197 20.35 19.79 46.74
C ARG A 197 20.70 20.95 45.82
N GLN A 198 21.35 20.66 44.68
CA GLN A 198 21.76 21.67 43.71
C GLN A 198 20.70 21.95 42.63
N LYS A 199 19.53 21.31 42.74
CA LYS A 199 18.42 21.45 41.77
C LYS A 199 18.89 21.24 40.32
N LEU A 200 19.78 20.27 40.09
CA LEU A 200 20.34 20.00 38.76
C LEU A 200 19.26 19.66 37.73
N GLY A 201 18.09 19.21 38.19
CA GLY A 201 16.91 19.06 37.36
C GLY A 201 16.48 20.35 36.62
N SER A 202 16.68 21.52 37.22
CA SER A 202 16.37 22.79 36.54
C SER A 202 17.44 23.21 35.53
N LYS A 203 18.66 22.66 35.65
CA LYS A 203 19.84 22.97 34.83
C LYS A 203 19.90 22.12 33.55
N TYR A 204 19.52 20.85 33.62
CA TYR A 204 19.60 19.90 32.52
C TYR A 204 18.22 19.54 31.98
N GLN A 205 17.61 20.46 31.23
CA GLN A 205 16.20 20.41 30.87
C GLN A 205 15.82 19.27 29.91
N HIS A 206 16.80 18.72 29.18
CA HIS A 206 16.60 17.62 28.23
C HIS A 206 16.74 16.25 28.90
N ILE A 207 17.64 16.11 29.89
CA ILE A 207 17.86 14.83 30.58
C ILE A 207 17.26 14.75 31.99
N SER A 208 16.47 15.74 32.40
CA SER A 208 15.81 15.73 33.70
C SER A 208 14.36 16.23 33.62
N GLY A 209 13.58 15.85 34.62
CA GLY A 209 12.15 16.06 34.59
C GLY A 209 11.44 15.56 35.83
N VAL A 210 10.19 15.15 35.67
CA VAL A 210 9.39 14.55 36.73
C VAL A 210 9.43 13.04 36.58
N LEU A 211 10.01 12.37 37.57
CA LEU A 211 10.05 10.91 37.64
C LEU A 211 8.99 10.43 38.64
N GLN A 212 8.04 9.63 38.18
CA GLN A 212 7.07 8.99 39.07
C GLN A 212 7.71 7.77 39.72
N MET A 213 7.68 7.71 41.05
CA MET A 213 8.31 6.70 41.87
C MET A 213 7.22 5.89 42.60
N LYS A 214 7.45 4.59 42.80
CA LYS A 214 6.60 3.71 43.61
C LYS A 214 7.40 2.96 44.68
N MET A 215 6.87 2.89 45.89
CA MET A 215 7.42 2.07 46.98
C MET A 215 6.27 1.60 47.88
N GLU A 216 6.19 0.29 48.14
CA GLU A 216 5.25 -0.32 49.12
C GLU A 216 3.77 0.10 48.99
N GLY A 217 3.33 0.53 47.80
CA GLY A 217 1.95 0.95 47.52
C GLY A 217 1.80 2.44 47.25
N ASP A 218 2.73 3.25 47.75
CA ASP A 218 2.74 4.70 47.58
C ASP A 218 3.37 5.11 46.24
N VAL A 219 2.76 6.10 45.60
CA VAL A 219 3.24 6.70 44.34
C VAL A 219 3.47 8.19 44.55
N TRP A 220 4.66 8.69 44.21
CA TRP A 220 4.98 10.12 44.31
C TRP A 220 5.76 10.62 43.09
N ASN A 221 5.66 11.93 42.85
CA ASN A 221 6.38 12.60 41.78
C ASN A 221 7.68 13.20 42.29
N PHE A 222 8.81 12.73 41.76
CA PHE A 222 10.14 13.23 42.05
C PHE A 222 10.53 14.29 41.02
N LYS A 223 10.42 15.56 41.42
CA LYS A 223 10.80 16.72 40.59
C LYS A 223 12.32 16.84 40.50
N GLY A 224 12.87 16.93 39.29
CA GLY A 224 14.30 17.00 39.01
C GLY A 224 14.96 15.63 38.96
N GLY A 225 14.17 14.58 38.71
CA GLY A 225 14.66 13.23 38.47
C GLY A 225 15.29 13.09 37.09
N PHE A 226 16.27 12.19 36.99
CA PHE A 226 16.82 11.74 35.72
C PHE A 226 16.15 10.43 35.32
N PRO A 227 15.92 10.19 34.01
CA PRO A 227 15.32 8.95 33.56
C PRO A 227 16.24 7.76 33.87
N PRO A 228 15.69 6.56 34.14
CA PRO A 228 16.48 5.41 34.61
C PRO A 228 17.66 5.05 33.71
N ARG A 229 17.50 5.17 32.38
CA ARG A 229 18.59 4.93 31.41
C ARG A 229 19.75 5.92 31.59
N ILE A 230 19.46 7.21 31.73
CA ILE A 230 20.49 8.24 31.94
C ILE A 230 21.16 8.05 33.30
N TYR A 231 20.37 7.77 34.35
CA TYR A 231 20.91 7.56 35.69
C TYR A 231 21.80 6.31 35.78
N ALA A 232 21.40 5.21 35.14
CA ALA A 232 22.22 4.00 35.07
C ALA A 232 23.55 4.25 34.33
N ARG A 233 23.49 4.94 33.18
CA ARG A 233 24.69 5.33 32.43
C ARG A 233 25.59 6.25 33.26
N LEU A 234 25.02 7.21 33.99
CA LEU A 234 25.77 8.09 34.89
C LEU A 234 26.50 7.31 36.00
N CYS A 235 25.83 6.33 36.61
CA CYS A 235 26.44 5.48 37.63
C CYS A 235 27.60 4.65 37.06
N HIS A 236 27.46 4.15 35.83
CA HIS A 236 28.51 3.41 35.14
C HIS A 236 29.74 4.29 34.86
N GLU A 237 29.54 5.47 34.26
CA GLU A 237 30.62 6.42 33.92
C GLU A 237 31.39 6.90 35.16
N LEU A 238 30.69 7.07 36.29
CA LEU A 238 31.30 7.53 37.56
C LEU A 238 31.78 6.37 38.45
N GLY A 239 31.66 5.11 38.02
CA GLY A 239 32.09 3.95 38.81
C GLY A 239 31.37 3.78 40.14
N LEU A 240 30.09 4.18 40.22
CA LEU A 240 29.35 4.22 41.49
C LEU A 240 28.81 2.84 41.88
N GLY A 241 28.97 2.49 43.16
CA GLY A 241 28.32 1.32 43.75
C GLY A 241 26.81 1.53 43.92
N ASN A 242 26.03 0.48 43.65
CA ASN A 242 24.58 0.47 43.86
C ASN A 242 24.24 -0.10 45.23
N GLN A 243 23.55 0.67 46.07
CA GLN A 243 22.89 0.16 47.28
C GLN A 243 21.41 0.04 46.96
N GLY A 244 20.98 -1.18 46.63
CA GLY A 244 19.66 -1.50 46.11
C GLY A 244 18.52 -0.82 46.86
N SER A 245 17.95 0.22 46.25
CA SER A 245 16.72 0.84 46.71
C SER A 245 15.53 -0.04 46.33
N ARG A 246 14.56 -0.18 47.23
CA ARG A 246 13.27 -0.87 46.95
C ARG A 246 12.31 -0.01 46.13
N ALA A 247 12.62 1.28 45.95
CA ALA A 247 11.79 2.20 45.19
C ALA A 247 11.99 2.01 43.67
N ARG A 248 10.90 1.95 42.91
CA ARG A 248 10.91 1.68 41.47
C ARG A 248 10.39 2.88 40.66
N PRO A 249 11.06 3.26 39.57
CA PRO A 249 10.52 4.25 38.64
C PRO A 249 9.34 3.67 37.85
N LEU A 250 8.29 4.46 37.65
CA LEU A 250 7.09 4.10 36.87
C LEU A 250 7.06 4.82 35.52
N SER A 251 7.16 6.15 35.52
CA SER A 251 7.08 6.99 34.31
C SER A 251 8.00 8.21 34.44
N PHE A 252 8.43 8.76 33.31
CA PHE A 252 9.30 9.94 33.24
C PHE A 252 8.74 10.94 32.23
N THR A 253 8.77 12.22 32.57
CA THR A 253 8.41 13.33 31.69
C THR A 253 9.49 14.40 31.79
N ALA A 254 10.17 14.75 30.70
CA ALA A 254 11.24 15.72 30.70
C ALA A 254 10.71 17.14 30.96
N TYR A 255 11.51 18.01 31.57
CA TYR A 255 11.08 19.39 31.84
C TYR A 255 10.87 20.21 30.58
N LYS A 256 11.63 19.93 29.52
CA LYS A 256 11.40 20.55 28.20
C LYS A 256 9.96 20.33 27.69
N ASP A 257 9.39 19.15 27.93
CA ASP A 257 8.03 18.81 27.47
C ASP A 257 6.96 19.45 28.36
N ILE A 258 7.29 19.77 29.63
CA ILE A 258 6.38 20.41 30.60
C ILE A 258 6.35 21.93 30.43
N ASN A 259 7.50 22.54 30.07
CA ASN A 259 7.65 23.99 29.96
C ASN A 259 7.46 24.53 28.53
N GLY A 260 7.10 23.65 27.57
CA GLY A 260 6.91 23.99 26.16
C GLY A 260 5.49 24.43 25.77
N HIS A 261 4.65 24.82 26.73
CA HIS A 261 3.33 25.43 26.54
C HIS A 261 3.34 26.92 26.90
#